data_AF-A0A3Q7XN32-F1
#
_entry.id   AF-A0A3Q7XN32-F1
#
_cell.length_a   1.000
_cell.length_b   1.000
_cell.length_c   1.000
_cell.angle_alpha   90.00
_cell.angle_beta   90.00
_cell.angle_gamma   90.00
#
_symmetry.space_group_name_H-M   'P 1'
#
loop_
_entity.id
_entity.type
_entity.pdbx_description
1 polymer ?
#
loop_
_entity_poly.entity_id
_entity_poly.type
_entity_poly.pdbx_seq_one_letter_code
_entity_poly.pdbx_strand_id
1 'polypeptide(L)'
;MPNPSCNGATMEELEEKRRAQVVAKLHAILRPFLLRRMKSDVELMLPRKKEIIVYANMTEHQKSLQEHLINETLGKYLNDKLSIGRSVTKLNNLVLQLRKVCNHPDLLESAFDRSYFYPPVNEIIEQCGKFHLLNRLLERLFARNHKVLIFSQWTRVLDIMDYYFSEKGFEVCRIDGSVKLEDRKRQVCTNAWITPL
;
A
#
# COMPACT_ATOMS: atom_id res chain seq x y z
N MET A 1 -52.93 10.30 -28.47
CA MET A 1 -51.65 11.04 -28.46
C MET A 1 -50.62 10.21 -27.69
N PRO A 2 -49.68 9.51 -28.34
CA PRO A 2 -48.69 8.69 -27.65
C PRO A 2 -47.45 9.52 -27.24
N ASN A 3 -46.97 9.31 -26.02
CA ASN A 3 -45.83 9.99 -25.39
C ASN A 3 -44.47 9.71 -26.08
N PRO A 4 -43.59 10.71 -26.28
CA PRO A 4 -42.28 10.54 -26.92
C PRO A 4 -41.13 10.35 -25.90
N SER A 5 -41.26 9.42 -24.95
CA SER A 5 -40.22 9.19 -23.91
C SER A 5 -39.31 7.97 -24.19
N CYS A 6 -39.44 7.28 -25.32
CA CYS A 6 -38.72 6.01 -25.60
C CYS A 6 -37.45 6.11 -26.48
N ASN A 7 -37.03 7.30 -26.92
CA ASN A 7 -35.92 7.42 -27.89
C ASN A 7 -34.51 7.42 -27.27
N GLY A 8 -34.38 7.60 -25.95
CA GLY A 8 -33.08 7.57 -25.26
C GLY A 8 -32.55 6.15 -25.05
N ALA A 9 -33.42 5.22 -24.67
CA ALA A 9 -33.06 3.84 -24.38
C ALA A 9 -32.58 3.06 -25.61
N THR A 10 -33.13 3.35 -26.79
CA THR A 10 -32.80 2.67 -28.05
C THR A 10 -31.42 3.03 -28.60
N MET A 11 -30.93 4.25 -28.35
CA MET A 11 -29.60 4.67 -28.79
C MET A 11 -28.48 4.12 -27.90
N GLU A 12 -28.70 4.03 -26.59
CA GLU A 12 -27.73 3.47 -25.64
C GLU A 12 -27.56 1.96 -25.85
N GLU A 13 -28.65 1.23 -26.09
CA GLU A 13 -28.61 -0.19 -26.46
C GLU A 13 -27.85 -0.44 -27.78
N LEU A 14 -27.97 0.48 -28.76
CA LEU A 14 -27.26 0.39 -30.03
C LEU A 14 -25.75 0.60 -29.85
N GLU A 15 -25.36 1.54 -29.00
CA GLU A 15 -23.95 1.76 -28.66
C GLU A 15 -23.35 0.57 -27.89
N GLU A 16 -24.06 0.01 -26.93
CA GLU A 16 -23.64 -1.18 -26.17
C GLU A 16 -23.38 -2.37 -27.12
N LYS A 17 -24.30 -2.60 -28.07
CA LYS A 17 -24.14 -3.64 -29.12
C LYS A 17 -22.94 -3.36 -30.01
N ARG A 18 -22.70 -2.10 -30.38
CA ARG A 18 -21.54 -1.71 -31.20
C ARG A 18 -20.23 -1.93 -30.43
N ARG A 19 -20.17 -1.57 -29.15
CA ARG A 19 -19.02 -1.84 -28.28
C ARG A 19 -18.76 -3.33 -28.15
N ALA A 20 -19.79 -4.15 -27.92
CA ALA A 20 -19.67 -5.59 -27.84
C ALA A 20 -19.15 -6.22 -29.14
N GLN A 21 -19.62 -5.76 -30.30
CA GLN A 21 -19.12 -6.21 -31.61
C GLN A 21 -17.65 -5.85 -31.84
N VAL A 22 -17.24 -4.64 -31.46
CA VAL A 22 -15.84 -4.21 -31.56
C VAL A 22 -14.95 -5.08 -30.66
N VAL A 23 -15.37 -5.29 -29.41
CA VAL A 23 -14.67 -6.15 -28.45
C VAL A 23 -14.54 -7.59 -28.97
N ALA A 24 -15.59 -8.16 -29.56
CA ALA A 24 -15.56 -9.50 -30.13
C ALA A 24 -14.58 -9.63 -31.32
N LYS A 25 -14.56 -8.63 -32.23
CA LYS A 25 -13.61 -8.59 -33.35
C LYS A 25 -12.16 -8.48 -32.87
N LEU A 26 -11.90 -7.63 -31.88
CA LEU A 26 -10.57 -7.49 -31.27
C LEU A 26 -10.12 -8.78 -30.60
N HIS A 27 -11.01 -9.43 -29.84
CA HIS A 27 -10.70 -10.72 -29.24
C HIS A 27 -10.39 -11.78 -30.30
N ALA A 28 -11.13 -11.84 -31.42
CA ALA A 28 -10.87 -12.80 -32.50
C ALA A 28 -9.49 -12.60 -33.15
N ILE A 29 -9.07 -11.35 -33.37
CA ILE A 29 -7.76 -11.02 -33.94
C ILE A 29 -6.63 -11.34 -32.96
N LEU A 30 -6.81 -11.03 -31.67
CA LEU A 30 -5.76 -11.17 -30.66
C LEU A 30 -5.64 -12.59 -30.07
N ARG A 31 -6.69 -13.41 -30.10
CA ARG A 31 -6.71 -14.78 -29.53
C ARG A 31 -5.56 -15.69 -29.97
N PRO A 32 -5.14 -15.74 -31.24
CA PRO A 32 -4.00 -16.56 -31.65
C PRO A 32 -2.64 -16.01 -31.18
N PHE A 33 -2.56 -14.73 -30.80
CA PHE A 33 -1.32 -14.07 -30.37
C PHE A 33 -1.22 -13.91 -28.84
N LEU A 34 -2.34 -13.96 -28.12
CA LEU A 34 -2.42 -13.76 -26.68
C LEU A 34 -3.06 -14.95 -25.97
N LEU A 35 -2.25 -15.64 -25.16
CA LEU A 35 -2.75 -16.65 -24.24
C LEU A 35 -3.24 -15.99 -22.94
N ARG A 36 -4.54 -16.07 -22.68
CA ARG A 36 -5.16 -15.62 -21.43
C ARG A 36 -5.97 -16.79 -20.84
N ARG A 37 -5.64 -17.22 -19.62
CA ARG A 37 -6.38 -18.23 -18.86
C ARG A 37 -6.75 -17.68 -17.48
N MET A 38 -7.91 -18.03 -16.95
CA MET A 38 -8.24 -17.71 -15.57
C MET A 38 -7.72 -18.82 -14.65
N LYS A 39 -7.36 -18.48 -13.41
CA LYS A 39 -6.92 -19.50 -12.42
C LYS A 39 -8.01 -20.55 -12.14
N SER A 40 -9.28 -20.16 -12.26
CA SER A 40 -10.44 -21.06 -12.21
C SER A 40 -10.43 -22.13 -13.29
N ASP A 41 -9.82 -21.85 -14.44
CA ASP A 41 -9.85 -22.74 -15.61
C ASP A 41 -8.73 -23.79 -15.56
N VAL A 42 -7.75 -23.59 -14.66
CA VAL A 42 -6.49 -24.35 -14.63
C VAL A 42 -6.32 -25.10 -13.30
N GLU A 43 -6.74 -24.53 -12.17
CA GLU A 43 -6.44 -25.09 -10.86
C GLU A 43 -7.69 -25.16 -9.96
N LEU A 44 -8.37 -26.30 -10.02
CA LEU A 44 -9.64 -26.56 -9.32
C LEU A 44 -9.50 -26.64 -7.79
N MET A 45 -8.29 -26.91 -7.28
CA MET A 45 -8.01 -27.11 -5.86
C MET A 45 -7.59 -25.81 -5.13
N LEU A 46 -7.43 -24.69 -5.85
CA LEU A 46 -7.03 -23.43 -5.22
C LEU A 46 -8.23 -22.78 -4.51
N PRO A 47 -8.15 -22.51 -3.19
CA PRO A 47 -9.22 -21.81 -2.48
C PRO A 47 -9.50 -20.43 -3.08
N ARG A 48 -10.77 -20.00 -3.03
CA ARG A 48 -11.16 -18.67 -3.51
C ARG A 48 -10.45 -17.58 -2.70
N LYS A 49 -9.84 -16.63 -3.40
CA LYS A 49 -9.26 -15.42 -2.80
C LYS A 49 -10.38 -14.60 -2.14
N LYS A 50 -10.20 -14.25 -0.86
CA LYS A 50 -11.06 -13.28 -0.15
C LYS A 50 -10.36 -11.93 -0.11
N GLU A 51 -11.06 -10.87 -0.48
CA GLU A 51 -10.59 -9.49 -0.42
C GLU A 51 -11.37 -8.73 0.64
N ILE A 52 -10.67 -8.20 1.64
CA ILE A 52 -11.27 -7.49 2.77
C ILE A 52 -10.60 -6.12 2.87
N ILE A 53 -11.41 -5.07 2.78
CA ILE A 53 -10.95 -3.68 2.96
C ILE A 53 -11.09 -3.33 4.44
N VAL A 54 -9.97 -3.04 5.10
CA VAL A 54 -9.97 -2.63 6.51
C VAL A 54 -9.65 -1.15 6.60
N TYR A 55 -10.57 -0.38 7.17
CA TYR A 55 -10.40 1.05 7.40
C TYR A 55 -9.62 1.28 8.69
N ALA A 56 -8.53 2.02 8.61
CA ALA A 56 -7.72 2.43 9.75
C ALA A 56 -7.97 3.90 10.07
N ASN A 57 -8.22 4.21 11.34
CA ASN A 57 -8.37 5.58 11.81
C ASN A 57 -7.01 6.26 11.90
N MET A 58 -6.96 7.59 11.70
CA MET A 58 -5.76 8.38 11.95
C MET A 58 -5.59 8.64 13.44
N THR A 59 -4.34 8.59 13.91
CA THR A 59 -3.95 8.97 15.28
C THR A 59 -4.02 10.49 15.45
N GLU A 60 -3.98 10.96 16.69
CA GLU A 60 -3.97 12.40 16.98
C GLU A 60 -2.75 13.09 16.36
N HIS A 61 -1.57 12.45 16.44
CA HIS A 61 -0.35 12.94 15.79
C HIS A 61 -0.52 13.09 14.27
N GLN A 62 -1.07 12.06 13.60
CA GLN A 62 -1.34 12.12 12.16
C GLN A 62 -2.33 13.22 11.79
N LYS A 63 -3.38 13.44 12.61
CA LYS A 63 -4.36 14.51 12.38
C LYS A 63 -3.74 15.89 12.53
N SER A 64 -2.94 16.10 13.57
CA SER A 64 -2.23 17.37 13.80
C SER A 64 -1.28 17.69 12.62
N LEU A 65 -0.48 16.72 12.17
CA LEU A 65 0.39 16.90 11.01
C LEU A 65 -0.40 17.20 9.72
N GLN A 66 -1.54 16.52 9.52
CA GLN A 66 -2.41 16.78 8.38
C GLN A 66 -3.01 18.20 8.43
N GLU A 67 -3.45 18.66 9.60
CA GLU A 67 -3.96 20.02 9.79
C GLU A 67 -2.89 21.07 9.49
N HIS A 68 -1.68 20.86 10.00
CA HIS A 68 -0.53 21.73 9.70
C HIS A 68 -0.13 21.73 8.21
N LEU A 69 -0.29 20.60 7.51
CA LEU A 69 -0.08 20.51 6.07
C LEU A 69 -1.12 21.29 5.27
N ILE A 70 -2.40 21.16 5.63
CA ILE A 70 -3.51 21.84 4.96
C ILE A 70 -3.43 23.35 5.17
N ASN A 71 -3.09 23.78 6.38
CA ASN A 71 -2.95 25.19 6.74
C ASN A 71 -1.63 25.82 6.27
N GLU A 72 -0.77 25.06 5.57
CA GLU A 72 0.58 25.48 5.15
C GLU A 72 1.48 25.97 6.31
N THR A 73 1.13 25.63 7.55
CA THR A 73 1.85 26.03 8.77
C THR A 73 2.90 25.01 9.21
N LEU A 74 2.95 23.84 8.56
CA LEU A 74 3.86 22.75 8.91
C LEU A 74 5.32 23.22 9.02
N GLY A 75 5.74 24.12 8.13
CA GLY A 75 7.10 24.64 8.16
C GLY A 75 7.46 25.38 9.44
N LYS A 76 6.52 26.17 9.98
CA LYS A 76 6.70 26.87 11.26
C LYS A 76 6.65 25.89 12.43
N TYR A 77 5.65 25.00 12.44
CA TYR A 77 5.50 23.97 13.46
C TYR A 77 6.76 23.10 13.63
N LEU A 78 7.34 22.65 12.52
CA LEU A 78 8.55 21.82 12.56
C LEU A 78 9.80 22.62 12.96
N ASN A 79 9.91 23.87 12.52
CA ASN A 79 11.02 24.74 12.95
C ASN A 79 10.98 25.01 14.46
N ASP A 80 9.79 25.24 15.01
CA ASP A 80 9.61 25.46 16.45
C ASP A 80 9.90 24.19 17.25
N LYS A 81 9.48 23.02 16.75
CA LYS A 81 9.65 21.72 17.43
C LYS A 81 11.10 21.20 17.36
N LEU A 82 11.81 21.43 16.25
CA LEU A 82 13.13 20.83 15.99
C LEU A 82 14.29 21.84 16.02
N SER A 83 14.04 23.15 16.09
CA SER A 83 15.07 24.19 16.02
C SER A 83 15.99 24.12 14.78
N ILE A 84 15.48 23.58 13.67
CA ILE A 84 16.27 23.35 12.45
C ILE A 84 16.14 24.55 11.49
N GLY A 85 17.22 25.32 11.31
CA GLY A 85 17.27 26.49 10.42
C GLY A 85 17.28 26.21 8.91
N ARG A 86 16.59 25.15 8.43
CA ARG A 86 16.52 24.84 7.00
C ARG A 86 15.20 25.31 6.42
N SER A 87 15.29 26.04 5.30
CA SER A 87 14.12 26.41 4.49
C SER A 87 13.36 25.15 4.09
N VAL A 88 12.10 25.09 4.53
CA VAL A 88 11.12 24.07 4.19
C VAL A 88 11.01 24.12 2.67
N THR A 89 11.67 23.17 1.98
CA THR A 89 11.59 23.09 0.52
C THR A 89 10.11 23.06 0.17
N LYS A 90 9.65 24.10 -0.52
CA LYS A 90 8.24 24.33 -0.86
C LYS A 90 7.56 22.99 -1.13
N LEU A 91 6.52 22.71 -0.35
CA LEU A 91 5.77 21.45 -0.39
C LEU A 91 4.97 21.38 -1.69
N ASN A 92 5.64 21.21 -2.83
CA ASN A 92 5.06 21.32 -4.17
C ASN A 92 4.09 20.17 -4.52
N ASN A 93 3.68 19.36 -3.54
CA ASN A 93 2.68 18.32 -3.72
C ASN A 93 2.02 17.99 -2.37
N LEU A 94 1.02 18.79 -1.99
CA LEU A 94 0.23 18.57 -0.78
C LEU A 94 -0.32 17.13 -0.72
N VAL A 95 -0.84 16.62 -1.84
CA VAL A 95 -1.37 15.26 -1.95
C VAL A 95 -0.32 14.21 -1.59
N LEU A 96 0.92 14.38 -2.03
CA LEU A 96 2.02 13.46 -1.71
C LEU A 96 2.36 13.49 -0.21
N GLN A 97 2.37 14.66 0.42
CA GLN A 97 2.66 14.78 1.86
C GLN A 97 1.53 14.23 2.71
N LEU A 98 0.27 14.48 2.33
CA LEU A 98 -0.89 13.86 2.96
C LEU A 98 -0.82 12.32 2.87
N ARG A 99 -0.44 11.78 1.70
CA ARG A 99 -0.22 10.34 1.52
C ARG A 99 0.89 9.80 2.43
N LYS A 100 1.96 10.55 2.65
CA LYS A 100 3.03 10.16 3.59
C LYS A 100 2.51 10.09 5.02
N VAL A 101 1.82 11.12 5.51
CA VAL A 101 1.26 11.14 6.88
C VAL A 101 0.31 9.96 7.10
N CYS A 102 -0.56 9.67 6.12
CA CYS A 102 -1.46 8.52 6.18
C CYS A 102 -0.74 7.16 6.16
N ASN A 103 0.49 7.07 5.65
CA ASN A 103 1.29 5.84 5.66
C ASN A 103 2.11 5.72 6.94
N HIS A 104 2.85 6.77 7.31
CA HIS A 104 3.54 6.90 8.59
C HIS A 104 4.04 8.35 8.79
N PRO A 105 3.86 8.97 9.98
CA PRO A 105 4.37 10.31 10.29
C PRO A 105 5.87 10.49 10.03
N ASP A 106 6.70 9.50 10.41
CA ASP A 106 8.15 9.55 10.19
C ASP A 106 8.56 9.76 8.73
N LEU A 107 7.74 9.38 7.74
CA LEU A 107 8.07 9.64 6.33
C LEU A 107 8.15 11.15 6.02
N LEU A 108 7.40 11.94 6.78
CA LEU A 108 7.43 13.39 6.74
C LEU A 108 8.57 13.88 7.64
N GLU A 109 8.60 13.50 8.92
CA GLU A 109 9.52 14.03 9.94
C GLU A 109 10.99 13.68 9.70
N SER A 110 11.29 12.45 9.26
CA SER A 110 12.66 12.03 8.98
C SER A 110 13.31 12.77 7.80
N ALA A 111 12.52 13.46 6.96
CA ALA A 111 13.07 14.38 5.97
C ALA A 111 13.71 15.62 6.62
N PHE A 112 13.33 15.90 7.87
CA PHE A 112 13.74 17.08 8.64
C PHE A 112 14.75 16.73 9.74
N ASP A 113 14.55 15.62 10.45
CA ASP A 113 15.29 15.31 11.69
C ASP A 113 16.78 14.93 11.50
N ARG A 114 17.21 14.44 10.33
CA ARG A 114 18.56 13.86 10.10
C ARG A 114 19.01 12.79 11.12
N SER A 115 18.17 12.41 12.08
CA SER A 115 18.40 11.27 12.93
C SER A 115 18.47 10.02 12.08
N TYR A 116 19.54 9.24 12.27
CA TYR A 116 19.70 7.91 11.68
C TYR A 116 18.97 6.84 12.50
N PHE A 117 18.34 7.23 13.62
CA PHE A 117 17.71 6.32 14.56
C PHE A 117 16.18 6.38 14.42
N TYR A 118 15.58 5.20 14.32
CA TYR A 118 14.13 5.05 14.44
C TYR A 118 13.72 5.21 15.90
N PRO A 119 12.53 5.79 16.18
CA PRO A 119 12.01 5.84 17.54
C PRO A 119 11.73 4.43 18.06
N PRO A 120 11.53 4.26 19.39
CA PRO A 120 11.12 2.98 19.96
C PRO A 120 9.88 2.42 19.26
N VAL A 121 9.80 1.08 19.14
CA VAL A 121 8.71 0.41 18.43
C VAL A 121 7.31 0.78 18.93
N ASN A 122 7.16 1.01 20.24
CA ASN A 122 5.88 1.42 20.81
C ASN A 122 5.43 2.77 20.25
N GLU A 123 6.35 3.72 20.12
CA GLU A 123 6.07 5.04 19.55
C GLU A 123 5.70 4.93 18.07
N ILE A 124 6.40 4.10 17.28
CA ILE A 124 6.05 3.78 15.88
C ILE A 124 4.61 3.29 15.76
N ILE A 125 4.19 2.38 16.65
CA ILE A 125 2.83 1.86 16.64
C ILE A 125 1.81 2.93 17.04
N GLU A 126 2.08 3.66 18.11
CA GLU A 126 1.15 4.65 18.69
C GLU A 126 0.94 5.85 17.77
N GLN A 127 1.97 6.25 17.04
CA GLN A 127 1.89 7.40 16.15
C GLN A 127 1.20 7.10 14.82
N CYS A 128 0.99 5.84 14.43
CA CYS A 128 0.38 5.48 13.15
C CYS A 128 -0.75 4.45 13.26
N GLY A 129 -1.97 4.84 12.86
CA GLY A 129 -3.14 3.96 12.97
C GLY A 129 -3.07 2.69 12.12
N LYS A 130 -2.34 2.73 10.99
CA LYS A 130 -2.07 1.53 10.18
C LYS A 130 -1.16 0.55 10.90
N PHE A 131 -0.13 1.03 11.60
CA PHE A 131 0.77 0.18 12.38
C PHE A 131 0.06 -0.40 13.61
N HIS A 132 -0.82 0.38 14.25
CA HIS A 132 -1.68 -0.14 15.31
C HIS A 132 -2.56 -1.32 14.84
N LEU A 133 -3.21 -1.16 13.69
CA LEU A 133 -4.01 -2.23 13.10
C LEU A 133 -3.14 -3.42 12.65
N LEU A 134 -1.99 -3.15 12.03
CA LEU A 134 -1.04 -4.15 11.57
C LEU A 134 -0.54 -5.01 12.74
N ASN A 135 -0.10 -4.39 13.85
CA ASN A 135 0.35 -5.11 15.05
C ASN A 135 -0.72 -6.11 15.52
N ARG A 136 -1.97 -5.64 15.68
CA ARG A 136 -3.09 -6.48 16.11
C ARG A 136 -3.43 -7.60 15.11
N LEU A 137 -3.30 -7.35 13.81
CA LEU A 137 -3.54 -8.35 12.78
C LEU A 137 -2.45 -9.42 12.80
N LEU A 138 -1.18 -9.02 12.88
CA LEU A 138 -0.05 -9.93 12.88
C LEU A 138 -0.04 -10.84 14.10
N GLU A 139 -0.30 -10.31 15.30
CA GLU A 139 -0.44 -11.12 16.52
C GLU A 139 -1.44 -12.26 16.34
N ARG A 140 -2.60 -11.98 15.73
CA ARG A 140 -3.65 -12.99 15.48
C ARG A 140 -3.30 -13.96 14.36
N LEU A 141 -2.57 -13.50 13.33
CA LEU A 141 -2.18 -14.32 12.19
C LEU A 141 -1.05 -15.28 12.55
N PHE A 142 -0.05 -14.81 13.30
CA PHE A 142 1.06 -15.64 13.75
C PHE A 142 0.65 -16.62 14.85
N ALA A 143 -0.28 -16.25 15.73
CA ALA A 143 -0.89 -17.22 16.67
C ALA A 143 -1.58 -18.40 15.96
N ARG A 144 -1.93 -18.26 14.68
CA ARG A 144 -2.52 -19.31 13.83
C ARG A 144 -1.56 -19.88 12.79
N ASN A 145 -0.27 -19.54 12.90
CA ASN A 145 0.78 -19.98 11.98
C ASN A 145 0.53 -19.62 10.50
N HIS A 146 -0.04 -18.44 10.23
CA HIS A 146 -0.20 -17.93 8.87
C HIS A 146 1.06 -17.20 8.38
N LYS A 147 1.45 -17.47 7.13
CA LYS A 147 2.46 -16.67 6.42
C LYS A 147 1.82 -15.39 5.86
N VAL A 148 2.48 -14.26 6.05
CA VAL A 148 1.97 -12.93 5.67
C VAL A 148 2.88 -12.29 4.64
N LEU A 149 2.28 -11.69 3.60
CA LEU A 149 3.00 -10.93 2.59
C LEU A 149 2.45 -9.49 2.58
N ILE A 150 3.35 -8.51 2.77
CA ILE A 150 3.01 -7.09 2.86
C ILE A 150 3.57 -6.37 1.64
N PHE A 151 2.73 -5.53 1.03
CA PHE A 151 3.13 -4.68 -0.10
C PHE A 151 3.00 -3.21 0.28
N SER A 152 3.96 -2.40 -0.14
CA SER A 152 3.92 -0.94 -0.02
C SER A 152 4.48 -0.32 -1.29
N GLN A 153 3.91 0.82 -1.70
CA GLN A 153 4.46 1.65 -2.78
C GLN A 153 5.68 2.47 -2.33
N TRP A 154 5.90 2.60 -1.03
CA TRP A 154 6.94 3.43 -0.44
C TRP A 154 8.04 2.57 0.17
N THR A 155 9.25 2.62 -0.39
CA THR A 155 10.42 1.89 0.12
C THR A 155 10.75 2.29 1.56
N ARG A 156 10.62 3.57 1.89
CA ARG A 156 10.83 4.07 3.26
C ARG A 156 9.87 3.49 4.30
N VAL A 157 8.65 3.09 3.90
CA VAL A 157 7.75 2.36 4.81
C VAL A 157 8.26 0.95 5.03
N LEU A 158 8.85 0.32 4.01
CA LEU A 158 9.49 -0.98 4.17
C LEU A 158 10.68 -0.88 5.12
N ASP A 159 11.47 0.20 5.08
CA ASP A 159 12.55 0.43 6.06
C ASP A 159 12.02 0.49 7.50
N ILE A 160 10.95 1.25 7.75
CA ILE A 160 10.30 1.33 9.07
C ILE A 160 9.75 -0.03 9.51
N MET A 161 9.14 -0.78 8.58
CA MET A 161 8.64 -2.13 8.85
C MET A 161 9.77 -3.11 9.17
N ASP A 162 10.89 -3.03 8.47
CA ASP A 162 12.07 -3.89 8.68
C ASP A 162 12.60 -3.70 10.11
N TYR A 163 12.78 -2.44 10.52
CA TYR A 163 13.14 -2.09 11.89
C TYR A 163 12.11 -2.62 12.91
N TYR A 164 10.82 -2.35 12.69
CA TYR A 164 9.73 -2.83 13.52
C TYR A 164 9.74 -4.35 13.71
N PHE A 165 9.97 -5.11 12.63
CA PHE A 165 10.01 -6.56 12.66
C PHE A 165 11.25 -7.09 13.36
N SER A 166 12.41 -6.48 13.13
CA SER A 166 13.67 -6.86 13.77
C SER A 166 13.59 -6.75 15.29
N GLU A 167 13.04 -5.65 15.80
CA GLU A 167 12.86 -5.41 17.24
C GLU A 167 11.83 -6.34 17.88
N LYS A 168 10.82 -6.76 17.11
CA LYS A 168 9.84 -7.78 17.55
C LYS A 168 10.38 -9.22 17.43
N GLY A 169 11.58 -9.42 16.88
CA GLY A 169 12.20 -10.73 16.69
C GLY A 169 11.59 -11.56 15.56
N PHE A 170 10.94 -10.94 14.57
CA PHE A 170 10.40 -11.65 13.42
C PHE A 170 11.44 -11.81 12.31
N GLU A 171 11.56 -13.03 11.77
CA GLU A 171 12.34 -13.28 10.55
C GLU A 171 11.55 -12.80 9.32
N VAL A 172 12.08 -11.80 8.62
CA VAL A 172 11.42 -11.20 7.45
C VAL A 172 12.35 -11.22 6.25
N CYS A 173 11.76 -11.55 5.09
CA CYS A 173 12.40 -11.39 3.80
C CYS A 173 11.91 -10.10 3.13
N ARG A 174 12.84 -9.26 2.70
CA ARG A 174 12.56 -8.01 2.01
C ARG A 174 13.04 -8.05 0.57
N ILE A 175 12.10 -7.82 -0.35
CA ILE A 175 12.39 -7.71 -1.79
C ILE A 175 11.97 -6.31 -2.26
N ASP A 176 12.93 -5.48 -2.61
CA ASP A 176 12.70 -4.16 -3.24
C ASP A 176 13.54 -3.99 -4.51
N GLY A 177 13.39 -2.85 -5.20
CA GLY A 177 14.07 -2.55 -6.47
C GLY A 177 15.61 -2.60 -6.42
N SER A 178 16.21 -2.47 -5.23
CA SER A 178 17.67 -2.47 -5.04
C SER A 178 18.27 -3.87 -4.87
N VAL A 179 17.44 -4.87 -4.55
CA VAL A 179 17.89 -6.26 -4.35
C VAL A 179 18.27 -6.90 -5.70
N LYS A 180 19.51 -7.41 -5.80
CA LYS A 180 20.01 -8.12 -6.99
C LYS A 180 19.17 -9.37 -7.27
N LEU A 181 19.04 -9.73 -8.55
CA LEU A 181 18.20 -10.86 -8.99
C LEU A 181 18.56 -12.18 -8.30
N GLU A 182 19.84 -12.45 -8.09
CA GLU A 182 20.33 -13.68 -7.45
C GLU A 182 19.98 -13.73 -5.95
N ASP A 183 20.05 -12.59 -5.25
CA ASP A 183 19.64 -12.49 -3.84
C ASP A 183 18.12 -12.65 -3.70
N ARG A 184 17.33 -12.12 -4.65
CA ARG A 184 15.87 -12.36 -4.69
C ARG A 184 15.54 -13.84 -4.82
N LYS A 185 16.21 -14.56 -5.73
CA LYS A 185 16.00 -16.01 -5.92
C LYS A 185 16.36 -16.78 -4.64
N ARG A 186 17.48 -16.45 -3.99
CA ARG A 186 17.87 -17.07 -2.71
C ARG A 186 16.81 -16.85 -1.64
N GLN A 187 16.38 -15.62 -1.42
CA GLN A 187 15.41 -15.35 -0.36
C GLN A 187 14.05 -16.02 -0.59
N VAL A 188 13.59 -16.09 -1.84
CA VAL A 188 12.37 -16.84 -2.19
C VAL A 188 12.54 -18.35 -1.98
N CYS A 189 13.72 -18.91 -2.29
CA CYS A 189 13.99 -20.33 -2.12
C CYS A 189 14.23 -20.74 -0.66
N THR A 190 14.83 -19.86 0.16
CA THR A 190 15.22 -20.18 1.55
C THR A 190 13.99 -20.26 2.47
N ASN A 191 12.96 -19.45 2.24
CA ASN A 191 11.72 -19.49 3.04
C ASN A 191 10.74 -20.62 2.65
N ALA A 192 11.10 -21.43 1.65
CA ALA A 192 10.35 -22.62 1.24
C ALA A 192 10.80 -23.89 1.98
N TRP A 193 12.00 -23.92 2.57
CA TRP A 193 12.56 -25.08 3.26
C TRP A 193 13.49 -24.61 4.38
N ILE A 194 13.00 -24.60 5.62
CA ILE A 194 13.71 -24.78 6.91
C ILE A 194 12.69 -24.43 8.02
N THR A 195 11.98 -25.45 8.48
CA THR A 195 11.72 -25.67 9.90
C THR A 195 11.95 -27.17 10.11
N PRO A 196 13.17 -27.60 10.46
CA PRO A 196 13.32 -28.80 11.26
C PRO A 196 13.02 -28.38 12.70
N LEU A 197 11.81 -28.72 13.15
CA LEU A 197 11.46 -29.26 14.47
C LEU A 197 9.94 -29.38 14.55
#